data_AF-A0A5D0P5M2-F1
#
_entry.id   AF-A0A5D0P5M2-F1
#
_cell.length_a   1.000
_cell.length_b   1.000
_cell.length_c   1.000
_cell.angle_alpha   90.00
_cell.angle_beta   90.00
_cell.angle_gamma   90.00
#
_symmetry.space_group_name_H-M   'P 1'
#
loop_
_entity.id
_entity.type
_entity.pdbx_description
1 polymer ?
#
loop_
_entity_poly.entity_id
_entity_poly.type
_entity_poly.pdbx_seq_one_letter_code
_entity_poly.pdbx_strand_id
1 'polypeptide(L)'
;MALTAFNKNRQAIASELVRLRGENCWVDIVYYDNRPQDAKSVDDTIRSILATTVNGRTIQVTPCRCTVGTREVVTHNKLMMIDGFYDDDITPRVYTGSANFTALENADDAFLRISGRAVHDQYLSWFYGLRSACRQ
;
A
#
# COMPACT_ATOMS: atom_id res chain seq x y z
N MET A 1 3.72 -0.46 -1.47
CA MET A 1 2.58 0.47 -1.27
C MET A 1 2.57 0.94 0.17
N ALA A 2 2.29 2.22 0.42
CA ALA A 2 2.08 2.75 1.77
C ALA A 2 0.72 3.42 1.84
N LEU A 3 -0.19 2.88 2.65
CA LEU A 3 -1.61 3.23 2.62
C LEU A 3 -2.14 3.65 3.98
N THR A 4 -2.97 4.70 3.98
CA THR A 4 -3.75 5.08 5.15
C THR A 4 -4.98 4.20 5.21
N ALA A 5 -5.77 4.18 4.13
CA ALA A 5 -7.00 3.40 4.07
C ALA A 5 -7.10 2.58 2.77
N PHE A 6 -7.63 1.37 2.92
CA PHE A 6 -7.90 0.42 1.86
C PHE A 6 -9.09 -0.46 2.27
N ASN A 7 -10.24 -0.29 1.60
CA ASN A 7 -11.47 -0.98 1.97
C ASN A 7 -12.09 -1.80 0.84
N LYS A 8 -13.15 -2.55 1.14
CA LYS A 8 -13.85 -3.47 0.24
C LYS A 8 -14.29 -2.86 -1.10
N ASN A 9 -14.49 -1.55 -1.18
CA ASN A 9 -14.85 -0.88 -2.44
C ASN A 9 -13.72 -0.96 -3.47
N ARG A 10 -12.50 -1.30 -3.03
CA ARG A 10 -11.32 -1.53 -3.87
C ARG A 10 -10.82 -2.98 -3.83
N GLN A 11 -11.67 -3.94 -3.45
CA GLN A 11 -11.28 -5.36 -3.34
C GLN A 11 -10.64 -5.94 -4.61
N ALA A 12 -11.03 -5.47 -5.80
CA ALA A 12 -10.43 -5.88 -7.06
C ALA A 12 -8.92 -5.61 -7.11
N ILE A 13 -8.46 -4.50 -6.51
CA ILE A 13 -7.03 -4.19 -6.37
C ILE A 13 -6.37 -5.24 -5.48
N ALA A 14 -6.96 -5.61 -4.34
CA ALA A 14 -6.38 -6.60 -3.44
C ALA A 14 -6.28 -7.98 -4.11
N SER A 15 -7.31 -8.40 -4.84
CA SER A 15 -7.30 -9.66 -5.59
C SER A 15 -6.22 -9.66 -6.68
N GLU A 16 -6.04 -8.54 -7.36
CA GLU A 16 -5.00 -8.40 -8.39
C GLU A 16 -3.58 -8.47 -7.79
N LEU A 17 -3.36 -7.86 -6.63
CA LEU A 17 -2.09 -7.99 -5.91
C LEU A 17 -1.79 -9.44 -5.51
N VAL A 18 -2.82 -10.21 -5.13
CA VAL A 18 -2.67 -11.64 -4.86
C VAL A 18 -2.31 -12.38 -6.16
N ARG A 19 -3.02 -12.14 -7.27
CA ARG A 19 -2.69 -12.76 -8.57
C ARG A 19 -1.22 -12.50 -8.96
N LEU A 20 -0.79 -11.24 -8.90
CA LEU A 20 0.60 -10.83 -9.19
C LEU A 20 1.59 -11.52 -8.24
N ARG A 21 1.25 -11.68 -6.96
CA ARG A 21 2.10 -12.43 -6.03
C ARG A 21 2.24 -13.91 -6.43
N GLY A 22 1.18 -14.50 -6.95
CA GLY A 22 1.17 -15.86 -7.52
C GLY A 22 2.06 -16.01 -8.76
N GLU A 23 2.25 -14.92 -9.51
CA GLU A 23 3.16 -14.80 -10.66
C GLU A 23 4.58 -14.39 -10.26
N ASN A 24 4.92 -14.55 -8.98
CA ASN A 24 6.24 -14.27 -8.43
C ASN A 24 6.63 -12.77 -8.38
N CYS A 25 5.68 -11.85 -8.59
CA CYS A 25 5.93 -10.43 -8.35
C CYS A 25 6.19 -10.17 -6.86
N TRP A 26 7.04 -9.20 -6.57
CA TRP A 26 7.25 -8.70 -5.21
C TRP A 26 6.14 -7.71 -4.86
N VAL A 27 5.33 -8.02 -3.85
CA VAL A 27 4.28 -7.15 -3.35
C VAL A 27 4.51 -6.89 -1.86
N ASP A 28 4.66 -5.62 -1.52
CA ASP A 28 4.94 -5.16 -0.16
C ASP A 28 4.06 -3.96 0.20
N ILE A 29 3.36 -4.07 1.33
CA ILE A 29 2.33 -3.14 1.76
C ILE A 29 2.61 -2.73 3.20
N VAL A 30 2.83 -1.44 3.43
CA VAL A 30 2.77 -0.83 4.76
C VAL A 30 1.41 -0.14 4.89
N TYR A 31 0.70 -0.33 5.99
CA TYR A 31 -0.61 0.30 6.17
C TYR A 31 -0.84 0.81 7.58
N TYR A 32 -1.77 1.76 7.71
CA TYR A 32 -2.17 2.31 9.01
C TYR A 32 -2.68 1.20 9.93
N ASP A 33 -2.03 1.00 11.07
CA ASP A 33 -2.52 0.03 12.04
C ASP A 33 -3.55 0.63 12.99
N ASN A 34 -4.77 0.11 12.97
CA ASN A 34 -5.89 0.58 13.77
C ASN A 34 -5.85 -0.02 15.17
N ARG A 35 -6.19 0.77 16.19
CA ARG A 35 -6.52 0.16 17.49
C ARG A 35 -7.77 -0.72 17.36
N PRO A 36 -7.97 -1.70 18.26
CA PRO A 36 -9.14 -2.58 18.22
C PRO A 36 -10.47 -1.80 18.12
N GLN A 37 -10.57 -0.70 18.85
CA GLN A 37 -11.71 0.21 18.95
C GLN A 37 -11.83 1.25 17.82
N ASP A 38 -10.83 1.40 16.96
CA ASP A 38 -10.88 2.35 15.85
C ASP A 38 -11.65 1.76 14.66
N ALA A 39 -12.33 2.62 13.90
CA ALA A 39 -12.80 2.24 12.57
C ALA A 39 -11.61 1.75 11.73
N LYS A 40 -11.75 0.58 11.10
CA LYS A 40 -10.66 -0.06 10.35
C LYS A 40 -10.34 0.73 9.08
N SER A 41 -9.14 1.28 9.01
CA SER A 41 -8.64 1.99 7.84
C SER A 41 -8.30 1.01 6.72
N VAL A 42 -7.70 -0.13 7.06
CA VAL A 42 -7.70 -1.33 6.21
C VAL A 42 -8.68 -2.33 6.78
N ASP A 43 -9.78 -2.58 6.06
CA ASP A 43 -10.89 -3.39 6.57
C ASP A 43 -10.63 -4.91 6.50
N ASP A 44 -11.48 -5.68 7.16
CA ASP A 44 -11.31 -7.13 7.29
C ASP A 44 -11.45 -7.87 5.96
N THR A 45 -12.24 -7.34 5.01
CA THR A 45 -12.34 -7.89 3.65
C THR A 45 -10.99 -7.80 2.95
N ILE A 46 -10.36 -6.61 2.97
CA ILE A 46 -9.05 -6.42 2.36
C ILE A 46 -7.97 -7.24 3.08
N ARG A 47 -7.97 -7.25 4.41
CA ARG A 47 -7.01 -8.05 5.20
C ARG A 47 -7.12 -9.54 4.88
N SER A 48 -8.33 -10.07 4.77
CA SER A 48 -8.58 -11.46 4.41
C SER A 48 -8.03 -11.81 3.03
N ILE A 49 -8.28 -10.95 2.03
CA ILE A 49 -7.75 -11.15 0.67
C ILE A 49 -6.21 -11.13 0.69
N LEU A 50 -5.61 -10.11 1.30
CA LEU A 50 -4.14 -9.96 1.33
C LEU A 50 -3.42 -11.07 2.13
N ALA A 51 -4.11 -11.73 3.05
CA ALA A 51 -3.60 -12.88 3.78
C ALA A 51 -3.60 -14.19 2.96
N THR A 52 -4.20 -14.18 1.77
CA THR A 52 -4.27 -15.37 0.90
C THR A 52 -2.87 -15.84 0.50
N THR A 53 -2.65 -17.15 0.60
CA THR A 53 -1.47 -17.82 0.04
C THR A 53 -1.80 -18.31 -1.36
N VAL A 54 -0.99 -17.95 -2.35
CA VAL A 54 -1.15 -18.33 -3.76
C VAL A 54 0.17 -18.90 -4.28
N ASN A 55 0.13 -20.08 -4.89
CA ASN A 55 1.32 -20.79 -5.37
C ASN A 55 2.45 -20.86 -4.30
N GLY A 56 2.07 -21.11 -3.03
CA GLY A 56 3.00 -21.17 -1.90
C GLY A 56 3.61 -19.82 -1.46
N ARG A 57 3.05 -18.69 -1.91
CA ARG A 57 3.55 -17.34 -1.63
C ARG A 57 2.48 -16.49 -0.97
N THR A 58 2.90 -15.61 -0.05
CA THR A 58 2.06 -14.60 0.59
C THR A 58 2.57 -13.19 0.26
N ILE A 59 1.67 -12.21 0.33
CA ILE A 59 2.03 -10.78 0.24
C ILE A 59 2.71 -10.36 1.53
N GLN A 60 3.73 -9.49 1.43
CA GLN A 60 4.32 -8.86 2.61
C GLN A 60 3.43 -7.72 3.07
N VAL A 61 2.90 -7.81 4.28
CA VAL A 61 2.04 -6.79 4.87
C VAL A 61 2.61 -6.36 6.22
N THR A 62 2.82 -5.06 6.40
CA THR A 62 3.38 -4.46 7.62
C THR A 62 2.38 -3.46 8.18
N PRO A 63 1.62 -3.80 9.24
CA PRO A 63 0.85 -2.81 10.01
C PRO A 63 1.81 -1.76 10.57
N CYS A 64 1.41 -0.49 10.57
CA CYS A 64 2.24 0.61 11.06
C CYS A 64 1.52 1.44 12.10
N ARG A 65 1.96 1.27 13.33
CA ARG A 65 1.78 2.17 14.47
C ARG A 65 3.04 2.03 15.32
N CYS A 66 3.75 3.13 15.52
CA CYS A 66 4.96 3.15 16.34
C CYS A 66 4.92 4.33 17.31
N THR A 67 5.64 4.22 18.43
CA THR A 67 5.71 5.28 19.44
C THR A 67 7.04 6.02 19.31
N VAL A 68 6.97 7.32 19.10
CA VAL A 68 8.14 8.22 19.07
C VAL A 68 8.06 9.15 20.28
N GLY A 69 8.92 8.90 21.27
CA GLY A 69 8.85 9.56 22.56
C GLY A 69 7.53 9.22 23.28
N THR A 70 6.66 10.21 23.45
CA THR A 70 5.32 10.03 24.07
C THR A 70 4.18 10.03 23.05
N ARG A 71 4.48 10.13 21.75
CA ARG A 71 3.46 10.23 20.69
C ARG A 71 3.39 8.95 19.88
N GLU A 72 2.17 8.47 19.67
CA GLU A 72 1.92 7.45 18.65
C GLU A 72 1.94 8.10 17.26
N VAL A 73 2.64 7.45 16.35
CA VAL A 73 2.80 7.84 14.95
C VAL A 73 2.23 6.73 14.09
N VAL A 74 1.50 7.15 13.06
CA VAL A 74 0.81 6.28 12.10
C VAL A 74 1.09 6.77 10.70
N THR A 75 1.07 5.85 9.73
CA THR A 75 1.22 6.22 8.33
C THR A 75 -0.06 6.90 7.82
N HIS A 76 0.05 8.13 7.33
CA HIS A 76 -1.03 8.83 6.62
C HIS A 76 -0.75 8.96 5.11
N ASN A 77 -0.02 7.99 4.56
CA ASN A 77 0.42 7.98 3.17
C ASN A 77 -0.63 7.40 2.23
N LYS A 78 -0.62 7.85 0.97
CA LYS A 78 -1.37 7.24 -0.13
C LYS A 78 -0.42 7.07 -1.30
N LEU A 79 0.32 5.97 -1.29
CA LEU A 79 1.42 5.71 -2.21
C LEU A 79 1.33 4.31 -2.81
N MET A 80 1.37 4.23 -4.13
CA MET A 80 1.63 3.01 -4.89
C MET A 80 2.83 3.22 -5.79
N MET A 81 3.66 2.19 -5.93
CA MET A 81 4.82 2.19 -6.83
C MET A 81 4.77 0.91 -7.64
N ILE A 82 5.08 1.01 -8.93
CA ILE A 82 5.15 -0.12 -9.86
C ILE A 82 6.52 -0.08 -10.52
N ASP A 83 7.23 -1.21 -10.45
CA ASP A 83 8.48 -1.48 -11.14
C ASP A 83 8.35 -2.82 -11.86
N GLY A 84 8.04 -2.77 -13.15
CA GLY A 84 7.68 -3.94 -13.95
C GLY A 84 6.89 -3.55 -15.21
N PHE A 85 6.58 -4.53 -16.04
CA PHE A 85 5.83 -4.31 -17.28
C PHE A 85 4.37 -3.91 -16.98
N TYR A 86 3.99 -2.70 -17.37
CA TYR A 86 2.66 -2.13 -17.18
C TYR A 86 2.46 -0.95 -18.13
N ASP A 87 1.29 -0.85 -18.76
CA ASP A 87 0.97 0.26 -19.68
C ASP A 87 2.00 0.34 -20.83
N ASP A 88 2.21 -0.81 -21.48
CA ASP A 88 3.06 -1.06 -22.66
C ASP A 88 4.56 -0.75 -22.55
N ASP A 89 5.07 -0.53 -21.33
CA ASP A 89 6.50 -0.41 -21.09
C ASP A 89 6.92 -0.94 -19.71
N ILE A 90 8.21 -0.82 -19.39
CA ILE A 90 8.78 -1.17 -18.09
C ILE A 90 9.17 0.08 -17.27
N THR A 91 8.70 1.26 -17.65
CA THR A 91 9.07 2.51 -16.98
C THR A 91 8.51 2.50 -15.55
N PRO A 92 9.33 2.65 -14.50
CA PRO A 92 8.82 2.69 -13.14
C PRO A 92 7.87 3.86 -12.93
N ARG A 93 6.79 3.63 -12.18
CA ARG A 93 5.73 4.61 -11.93
C ARG A 93 5.49 4.75 -10.45
N VAL A 94 5.32 5.99 -10.00
CA VAL A 94 4.84 6.33 -8.67
C VAL A 94 3.45 6.93 -8.81
N TYR A 95 2.54 6.47 -7.98
CA TYR A 95 1.20 7.00 -7.84
C TYR A 95 1.00 7.52 -6.42
N THR A 96 0.68 8.80 -6.29
CA THR A 96 0.51 9.44 -4.99
C THR A 96 -0.44 10.63 -5.05
N GLY A 97 -0.99 11.03 -3.91
CA GLY A 97 -1.91 12.15 -3.82
C GLY A 97 -2.73 12.11 -2.53
N SER A 98 -3.97 12.61 -2.60
CA SER A 98 -4.88 12.64 -1.45
C SER A 98 -5.81 11.41 -1.39
N ALA A 99 -6.11 10.81 -2.55
CA ALA A 99 -7.02 9.67 -2.69
C ALA A 99 -6.58 8.44 -1.87
N ASN A 100 -7.46 7.98 -0.98
CA ASN A 100 -7.33 6.67 -0.35
C ASN A 100 -7.83 5.54 -1.26
N PHE A 101 -7.53 4.29 -0.92
CA PHE A 101 -8.03 3.13 -1.67
C PHE A 101 -9.42 2.74 -1.15
N THR A 102 -10.36 3.68 -1.29
CA THR A 102 -11.73 3.57 -0.80
C THR A 102 -12.73 3.91 -1.90
N ALA A 103 -14.01 4.09 -1.54
CA ALA A 103 -14.94 4.82 -2.41
C ALA A 103 -14.40 6.24 -2.67
N LEU A 104 -14.56 6.73 -3.90
CA LEU A 104 -14.07 8.05 -4.34
C LEU A 104 -15.18 8.93 -4.92
N GLU A 105 -16.40 8.40 -5.07
CA GLU A 105 -17.51 9.06 -5.75
C GLU A 105 -17.96 10.37 -5.08
N ASN A 106 -17.62 10.54 -3.80
CA ASN A 106 -18.00 11.69 -2.99
C ASN A 106 -16.79 12.43 -2.39
N ALA A 107 -15.62 12.32 -3.02
CA ALA A 107 -14.38 12.94 -2.54
C ALA A 107 -13.69 13.74 -3.64
N ASP A 108 -13.31 14.97 -3.32
CA ASP A 108 -12.47 15.81 -4.16
C ASP A 108 -11.01 15.45 -3.92
N ASP A 109 -10.56 14.37 -4.56
CA ASP A 109 -9.19 13.87 -4.43
C ASP A 109 -8.38 14.00 -5.71
N ALA A 110 -7.08 14.22 -5.55
CA ALA A 110 -6.11 14.18 -6.63
C ALA A 110 -5.22 12.93 -6.52
N PHE A 111 -4.87 12.36 -7.68
CA PHE A 111 -3.92 11.26 -7.78
C PHE A 111 -2.98 11.50 -8.95
N LEU A 112 -1.70 11.65 -8.64
CA LEU A 112 -0.63 11.96 -9.59
C LEU A 112 0.07 10.68 -10.01
N ARG A 113 0.32 10.54 -11.31
CA ARG A 113 1.22 9.55 -11.87
C ARG A 113 2.54 10.23 -12.24
N ILE A 114 3.62 9.77 -11.64
CA ILE A 114 4.98 10.25 -11.91
C ILE A 114 5.77 9.09 -12.51
N SER A 115 6.24 9.25 -13.74
CA SER A 115 7.03 8.24 -14.45
C SER A 115 8.53 8.53 -14.36
N GLY A 116 9.33 7.49 -14.20
CA GLY A 116 10.80 7.57 -14.28
C GLY A 116 11.50 6.94 -13.10
N ARG A 117 12.67 6.33 -13.38
CA ARG A 117 13.44 5.57 -12.39
C ARG A 117 13.96 6.43 -11.22
N ALA A 118 14.54 7.60 -11.49
CA ALA A 118 15.05 8.48 -10.43
C ALA A 118 13.95 8.90 -9.43
N VAL A 119 12.78 9.27 -9.98
CA VAL A 119 11.44 9.26 -9.36
C VAL A 119 11.24 8.19 -8.28
N HIS A 120 11.07 7.00 -8.83
CA HIS A 120 10.74 5.78 -8.15
C HIS A 120 11.75 5.38 -7.07
N ASP A 121 13.05 5.47 -7.37
CA ASP A 121 14.10 5.01 -6.46
C ASP A 121 14.14 5.86 -5.17
N GLN A 122 13.83 7.15 -5.24
CA GLN A 122 13.70 8.02 -4.06
C GLN A 122 12.52 7.59 -3.18
N TYR A 123 11.35 7.35 -3.77
CA TYR A 123 10.19 6.85 -3.04
C TYR A 123 10.39 5.44 -2.49
N LEU A 124 11.12 4.58 -3.21
CA LEU A 124 11.44 3.22 -2.76
C LEU A 124 12.38 3.24 -1.55
N SER A 125 13.41 4.09 -1.58
CA SER A 125 14.30 4.29 -0.43
C SER A 125 13.53 4.79 0.80
N TRP A 126 12.68 5.81 0.62
CA TRP A 126 11.81 6.31 1.68
C TRP A 126 10.85 5.22 2.20
N PHE A 127 10.26 4.42 1.30
CA PHE A 127 9.34 3.34 1.66
C PHE A 127 10.01 2.29 2.54
N TYR A 128 11.26 1.93 2.24
CA TYR A 128 12.00 1.01 3.10
C TYR A 128 12.33 1.61 4.47
N GLY A 129 12.61 2.92 4.54
CA GLY A 129 12.73 3.63 5.82
C GLY A 129 11.44 3.57 6.64
N LEU A 130 10.30 3.87 6.02
CA LEU A 130 8.98 3.75 6.65
C LEU A 130 8.74 2.33 7.15
N ARG A 131 8.88 1.32 6.28
CA ARG A 131 8.68 -0.08 6.64
C ARG A 131 9.55 -0.52 7.81
N SER A 132 10.81 -0.08 7.84
CA SER A 132 11.72 -0.37 8.95
C SER A 132 11.25 0.27 10.26
N ALA A 133 10.75 1.51 10.22
CA ALA A 133 10.24 2.19 11.40
C ALA A 133 8.96 1.54 11.97
N CYS A 134 8.15 0.90 11.11
CA CYS A 134 6.91 0.24 11.50
C CYS A 134 7.10 -1.19 12.06
N ARG A 135 8.31 -1.74 12.03
CA ARG A 135 8.64 -3.11 12.51
C ARG A 135 9.27 -3.13 13.91
N GLN A 136 9.23 -2.01 14.62
CA GLN A 136 9.77 -1.90 15.98
C GLN A 136 8.85 -2.55 17.01
#